data_AF-A0A167MWZ9-F1
#
_entry.id   AF-A0A167MWZ9-F1
#
_cell.length_a   1.000
_cell.length_b   1.000
_cell.length_c   1.000
_cell.angle_alpha   90.00
_cell.angle_beta   90.00
_cell.angle_gamma   90.00
#
_symmetry.space_group_name_H-M   'P 1'
#
loop_
_entity.id
_entity.type
_entity.pdbx_description
1 polymer ?
#
loop_
_entity_poly.entity_id
_entity_poly.type
_entity_poly.pdbx_seq_one_letter_code
_entity_poly.pdbx_strand_id
1 'polypeptide(L)'
;MSIRSTLFALGALVLLANARSIQTIRSTTDKCANLANQPLTVVYPPIGPVTIGLINVCLCLSGISGFESTNIVAIAAIDIAGTPATTTSLTNLINGHGIECTYPDNATGRCLSSNACSFTCINGFDLSADGTACVCELPKAVGVNGLCAIQSTMRKRSLSVAESGCRNVEMACGVPGQPDVWECVDTTRALDSCGGCMFSPPAELILPSKDRYGEDCTEIPNVMSVECRNSACIVSRCHEPYHVSEDHLACVDANFVANHYE
;
A
#
# COMPACT_ATOMS: atom_id res chain seq x y z
N MET A 1 85.26 -0.25 -18.41
CA MET A 1 84.39 -0.51 -19.59
C MET A 1 83.76 -1.88 -19.42
N SER A 2 82.50 -1.95 -18.93
CA SER A 2 81.50 -2.96 -19.31
C SER A 2 80.27 -2.77 -18.42
N ILE A 3 79.14 -2.57 -19.08
CA ILE A 3 77.82 -2.23 -18.55
C ILE A 3 76.98 -3.51 -18.51
N ARG A 4 76.27 -3.77 -17.41
CA ARG A 4 75.13 -4.70 -17.31
C ARG A 4 74.17 -4.06 -16.28
N SER A 5 73.18 -3.26 -16.65
CA SER A 5 71.88 -3.57 -17.28
C SER A 5 71.17 -4.78 -16.68
N THR A 6 70.35 -4.52 -15.66
CA THR A 6 69.26 -5.41 -15.23
C THR A 6 67.99 -4.58 -15.04
N LEU A 7 67.08 -4.72 -16.01
CA LEU A 7 65.69 -4.29 -15.93
C LEU A 7 64.94 -5.17 -14.92
N PHE A 8 64.32 -4.56 -13.92
CA PHE A 8 63.25 -5.19 -13.14
C PHE A 8 61.92 -4.58 -13.58
N ALA A 9 61.12 -5.36 -14.31
CA ALA A 9 59.75 -5.03 -14.63
C ALA A 9 58.86 -5.40 -13.43
N LEU A 10 58.38 -4.39 -12.70
CA LEU A 10 57.32 -4.55 -11.71
C LEU A 10 55.96 -4.53 -12.43
N GLY A 11 55.41 -5.73 -12.65
CA GLY A 11 54.02 -5.90 -13.05
C GLY A 11 53.11 -5.71 -11.83
N ALA A 12 52.41 -4.57 -11.77
CA ALA A 12 51.33 -4.36 -10.80
C ALA A 12 50.06 -5.05 -11.30
N LEU A 13 49.68 -6.13 -10.62
CA LEU A 13 48.43 -6.85 -10.84
C LEU A 13 47.29 -6.04 -10.19
N VAL A 14 46.52 -5.31 -10.99
CA VAL A 14 45.33 -4.58 -10.51
C VAL A 14 44.17 -5.58 -10.39
N LEU A 15 43.91 -6.04 -9.17
CA LEU A 15 42.71 -6.80 -8.83
C LEU A 15 41.52 -5.84 -8.76
N LEU A 16 40.67 -5.85 -9.78
CA LEU A 16 39.35 -5.21 -9.74
C LEU A 16 38.42 -6.06 -8.86
N ALA A 17 38.39 -5.76 -7.56
CA ALA A 17 37.37 -6.28 -6.67
C ALA A 17 36.03 -5.59 -7.01
N ASN A 18 35.13 -6.30 -7.69
CA ASN A 18 33.73 -5.92 -7.80
C ASN A 18 33.06 -6.07 -6.43
N ALA A 19 33.27 -5.07 -5.56
CA ALA A 19 32.48 -4.91 -4.36
C ALA A 19 31.04 -4.58 -4.81
N ARG A 20 30.15 -5.57 -4.76
CA ARG A 20 28.71 -5.30 -4.74
C ARG A 20 28.47 -4.41 -3.51
N SER A 21 28.27 -3.12 -3.74
CA SER A 21 27.80 -2.20 -2.73
C SER A 21 26.44 -2.72 -2.27
N ILE A 22 26.40 -3.38 -1.12
CA ILE A 22 25.18 -3.49 -0.34
C ILE A 22 24.85 -2.03 -0.02
N GLN A 23 23.92 -1.44 -0.77
CA GLN A 23 23.33 -0.16 -0.41
C GLN A 23 22.65 -0.39 0.93
N THR A 24 23.38 -0.16 2.03
CA THR A 24 22.81 0.04 3.34
C THR A 24 21.91 1.26 3.20
N ILE A 25 20.62 0.98 3.10
CA ILE A 25 19.57 1.96 2.93
C ILE A 25 19.68 2.90 4.14
N ARG A 26 19.87 4.19 3.87
CA ARG A 26 20.14 5.18 4.91
C ARG A 26 18.81 5.60 5.52
N SER A 27 18.57 5.17 6.75
CA SER A 27 17.59 5.84 7.60
C SER A 27 17.93 7.34 7.63
N THR A 28 16.89 8.17 7.50
CA THR A 28 17.06 9.61 7.61
C THR A 28 16.77 10.01 9.05
N THR A 29 17.68 10.78 9.63
CA THR A 29 17.53 11.35 10.96
C THR A 29 17.33 12.86 10.84
N ASP A 30 16.38 13.40 11.58
CA ASP A 30 16.11 14.84 11.67
C ASP A 30 15.78 15.20 13.13
N LYS A 31 15.85 16.47 13.49
CA LYS A 31 15.37 16.95 14.79
C LYS A 31 14.14 17.80 14.57
N CYS A 32 13.05 17.45 15.24
CA CYS A 32 11.74 18.05 15.05
C CYS A 32 11.15 18.52 16.37
N ALA A 33 10.46 19.66 16.35
CA ALA A 33 9.83 20.25 17.53
C ALA A 33 8.42 20.73 17.19
N ASN A 34 7.47 20.45 18.09
CA ASN A 34 6.21 21.18 18.10
C ASN A 34 6.45 22.53 18.79
N LEU A 35 6.46 23.61 18.01
CA LEU A 35 6.71 24.97 18.46
C LEU A 35 5.42 25.74 18.74
N ALA A 36 4.34 25.06 19.14
CA ALA A 36 3.09 25.69 19.51
C ALA A 36 3.28 26.77 20.58
N ASN A 37 2.89 28.00 20.26
CA ASN A 37 3.00 29.20 21.09
C ASN A 37 4.44 29.56 21.52
N GLN A 38 5.46 29.14 20.76
CA GLN A 38 6.85 29.50 21.07
C GLN A 38 7.20 30.86 20.47
N PRO A 39 7.84 31.77 21.22
CA PRO A 39 8.26 33.07 20.69
C PRO A 39 9.47 32.91 19.76
N LEU A 40 9.39 33.46 18.55
CA LEU A 40 10.56 33.64 17.68
C LEU A 40 11.29 34.92 18.09
N THR A 41 12.44 34.74 18.75
CA THR A 41 13.33 35.84 19.15
C THR A 41 14.61 35.79 18.33
N VAL A 42 14.93 36.88 17.64
CA VAL A 42 16.16 37.05 16.86
C VAL A 42 17.08 38.06 17.52
N VAL A 43 18.40 37.89 17.36
CA VAL A 43 19.38 38.85 17.88
C VAL A 43 19.73 39.84 16.79
N TYR A 44 19.39 41.11 17.00
CA TYR A 44 19.75 42.21 16.12
C TYR A 44 20.86 43.04 16.77
N PRO A 45 22.11 43.04 16.26
CA PRO A 45 23.28 43.57 16.96
C PRO A 45 23.16 44.98 17.57
N PRO A 46 22.44 45.95 16.97
CA PRO A 46 22.29 47.29 17.54
C PRO A 46 21.35 47.37 18.76
N ILE A 47 20.42 46.42 18.91
CA ILE A 47 19.30 46.52 19.88
C ILE A 47 19.26 45.31 20.84
N GLY A 48 19.85 44.18 20.46
CA GLY A 48 19.82 42.93 21.22
C GLY A 48 18.69 41.99 20.77
N PRO A 49 18.17 41.13 21.67
CA PRO A 49 17.11 40.18 21.32
C PRO A 49 15.77 40.90 21.09
N VAL A 50 15.13 40.63 19.95
CA VAL A 50 13.81 41.15 19.59
C VAL A 50 12.87 39.98 19.32
N THR A 51 11.74 39.94 20.02
CA THR A 51 10.69 38.95 19.77
C THR A 51 9.79 39.44 18.65
N ILE A 52 9.73 38.67 17.57
CA ILE A 52 8.98 39.02 16.36
C ILE A 52 7.53 38.61 16.48
N GLY A 53 7.27 37.44 17.06
CA GLY A 53 5.93 36.90 17.23
C GLY A 53 5.95 35.48 17.76
N LEU A 54 4.75 34.92 17.97
CA LEU A 54 4.60 33.51 18.33
C LEU A 54 4.53 32.66 17.06
N ILE A 55 5.22 31.54 17.07
CA ILE A 55 5.08 30.47 16.09
C ILE A 55 4.05 29.47 16.63
N ASN A 56 3.25 28.90 15.73
CA ASN A 56 2.32 27.82 16.07
C ASN A 56 2.36 26.73 15.00
N VAL A 57 3.51 26.04 14.92
CA VAL A 57 3.78 25.04 13.88
C VAL A 57 4.65 23.93 14.47
N CYS A 58 4.60 22.75 13.88
CA CYS A 58 5.62 21.73 14.08
C CYS A 58 6.68 21.87 12.98
N LEU A 59 7.95 22.01 13.35
CA LEU A 59 9.05 22.24 12.42
C LEU A 59 10.23 21.31 12.70
N CYS A 60 10.84 20.81 11.63
CA CYS A 60 12.09 20.06 11.67
C CYS A 60 13.24 20.89 11.11
N LEU A 61 14.49 20.55 11.44
CA LEU A 61 15.67 21.27 10.95
C LEU A 61 15.72 21.28 9.41
N SER A 62 15.40 20.16 8.77
CA SER A 62 15.36 20.08 7.30
C SER A 62 14.30 20.99 6.65
N GLY A 63 13.26 21.37 7.40
CA GLY A 63 12.14 22.20 6.93
C GLY A 63 12.34 23.70 7.10
N ILE A 64 13.42 24.17 7.74
CA ILE A 64 13.61 25.59 8.09
C ILE A 64 13.55 26.49 6.85
N SER A 65 14.24 26.14 5.77
CA SER A 65 14.29 26.97 4.54
C SER A 65 12.90 27.13 3.89
N GLY A 66 12.10 26.06 3.89
CA GLY A 66 10.70 26.12 3.43
C GLY A 66 9.83 26.98 4.34
N PHE A 67 10.04 26.91 5.66
CA PHE A 67 9.31 27.72 6.63
C PHE A 67 9.65 29.22 6.52
N GLU A 68 10.93 29.54 6.34
CA GLU A 68 11.43 30.91 6.16
C GLU A 68 10.84 31.62 4.94
N SER A 69 10.48 30.88 3.89
CA SER A 69 9.89 31.42 2.67
C SER A 69 8.36 31.53 2.68
N THR A 70 7.68 30.90 3.64
CA THR A 70 6.22 30.77 3.64
C THR A 70 5.53 31.31 4.89
N ASN A 71 6.22 31.40 6.02
CA ASN A 71 5.64 31.85 7.28
C ASN A 71 5.84 33.34 7.52
N ILE A 72 4.76 34.06 7.78
CA ILE A 72 4.78 35.52 7.98
C ILE A 72 5.67 35.99 9.14
N VAL A 73 5.78 35.21 10.22
CA VAL A 73 6.61 35.57 11.39
C VAL A 73 8.09 35.35 11.07
N ALA A 74 8.42 34.29 10.34
CA ALA A 74 9.78 34.04 9.88
C ALA A 74 10.22 35.07 8.84
N ILE A 75 9.36 35.42 7.88
CA ILE A 75 9.64 36.47 6.89
C ILE A 75 9.93 37.81 7.59
N ALA A 76 9.08 38.21 8.55
CA ALA A 76 9.31 39.43 9.32
C ALA A 76 10.62 39.40 10.12
N ALA A 77 10.99 38.23 10.67
CA ALA A 77 12.26 38.05 11.36
C ALA A 77 13.47 38.22 10.42
N ILE A 78 13.35 37.71 9.19
CA ILE A 78 14.35 37.87 8.13
C ILE A 78 14.49 39.34 7.73
N ASP A 79 13.38 40.05 7.56
CA ASP A 79 13.40 41.48 7.21
C ASP A 79 14.10 42.34 8.28
N ILE A 80 14.04 41.93 9.54
CA ILE A 80 14.62 42.67 10.67
C ILE A 80 16.08 42.28 10.93
N ALA A 81 16.37 40.98 11.02
CA ALA A 81 17.67 40.47 11.48
C ALA A 81 18.47 39.73 10.40
N GLY A 82 17.90 39.51 9.22
CA GLY A 82 18.48 38.73 8.14
C GLY A 82 18.26 37.23 8.28
N THR A 83 18.44 36.50 7.16
CA THR A 83 18.31 35.05 7.10
C THR A 83 19.22 34.33 8.10
N PRO A 84 20.54 34.62 8.19
CA PRO A 84 21.42 33.87 9.08
C PRO A 84 20.99 33.93 10.55
N ALA A 85 20.62 35.10 11.05
CA ALA A 85 20.16 35.25 12.43
C ALA A 85 18.83 34.51 12.68
N THR A 86 17.91 34.56 11.72
CA THR A 86 16.62 33.87 11.80
C THR A 86 16.79 32.36 11.79
N THR A 87 17.60 31.82 10.88
CA THR A 87 17.92 30.38 10.80
C THR A 87 18.55 29.89 12.10
N THR A 88 19.50 30.65 12.67
CA THR A 88 20.12 30.32 13.97
C THR A 88 19.09 30.29 15.09
N SER A 89 18.21 31.28 15.17
CA SER A 89 17.15 31.32 16.18
C SER A 89 16.16 30.16 16.06
N LEU A 90 15.71 29.83 14.85
CA LEU A 90 14.84 28.67 14.59
C LEU A 90 15.53 27.35 14.93
N THR A 91 16.80 27.22 14.54
CA THR A 91 17.62 26.04 14.89
C THR A 91 17.75 25.87 16.39
N ASN A 92 17.98 26.96 17.14
CA ASN A 92 18.06 26.92 18.59
C ASN A 92 16.73 26.56 19.24
N LEU A 93 15.60 27.07 18.75
CA LEU A 93 14.26 26.69 19.22
C LEU A 93 14.01 25.20 19.01
N ILE A 94 14.28 24.67 17.81
CA ILE A 94 14.13 23.25 17.50
C ILE A 94 15.09 22.41 18.36
N ASN A 95 16.32 22.87 18.57
CA ASN A 95 17.26 22.14 19.43
C ASN A 95 16.87 22.11 20.90
N GLY A 96 16.24 23.18 21.41
CA GLY A 96 15.81 23.30 22.80
C GLY A 96 14.49 22.57 23.12
N HIS A 97 13.58 22.48 22.15
CA HIS A 97 12.25 21.88 22.33
C HIS A 97 12.03 20.57 21.56
N GLY A 98 12.94 20.22 20.67
CA GLY A 98 12.76 19.12 19.73
C GLY A 98 13.33 17.79 20.22
N ILE A 99 12.87 16.75 19.56
CA ILE A 99 13.31 15.37 19.71
C ILE A 99 14.00 14.91 18.42
N GLU A 100 14.96 14.00 18.57
CA GLU A 100 15.63 13.36 17.44
C GLU A 100 14.70 12.28 16.88
N CYS A 101 14.39 12.40 15.59
CA CYS A 101 13.49 11.53 14.86
C CYS A 101 14.29 10.69 13.88
N THR A 102 14.12 9.37 13.95
CA THR A 102 14.66 8.44 12.96
C THR A 102 13.52 7.87 12.16
N TYR A 103 13.55 8.08 10.86
CA TYR A 103 12.50 7.61 9.95
C TYR A 103 12.90 6.29 9.31
N PRO A 104 11.93 5.37 9.11
CA PRO A 104 12.18 4.13 8.40
C PRO A 104 12.45 4.40 6.91
N ASP A 105 12.94 3.38 6.22
CA ASP A 105 13.16 3.46 4.78
C ASP A 105 11.85 3.71 4.04
N ASN A 106 11.93 4.43 2.90
CA ASN A 106 10.76 4.82 2.11
C ASN A 106 9.72 5.63 2.90
N ALA A 107 10.17 6.41 3.89
CA ALA A 107 9.36 7.41 4.57
C ALA A 107 9.90 8.82 4.33
N THR A 108 9.00 9.80 4.38
CA THR A 108 9.34 11.21 4.55
C THR A 108 8.84 11.68 5.91
N GLY A 109 9.70 12.38 6.66
CA GLY A 109 9.32 12.98 7.93
C GLY A 109 8.19 13.99 7.75
N ARG A 110 7.25 14.00 8.71
CA ARG A 110 6.13 14.94 8.76
C ARG A 110 5.91 15.38 10.20
N CYS A 111 6.31 16.61 10.51
CA CYS A 111 6.11 17.15 11.84
C CYS A 111 4.62 17.46 12.08
N LEU A 112 3.99 16.81 13.05
CA LEU A 112 2.61 17.09 13.47
C LEU A 112 2.60 17.62 14.91
N SER A 113 1.61 18.46 15.23
CA SER A 113 1.47 19.00 16.60
C SER A 113 1.28 17.90 17.66
N SER A 114 0.66 16.78 17.30
CA SER A 114 0.51 15.62 18.18
C SER A 114 1.74 14.72 18.27
N ASN A 115 2.59 14.71 17.23
CA ASN A 115 3.80 13.89 17.17
C ASN A 115 4.83 14.50 16.21
N ALA A 116 5.92 15.02 16.76
CA ALA A 116 6.99 15.67 15.98
C ALA A 116 7.75 14.69 15.07
N CYS A 117 7.78 13.40 15.40
CA CYS A 117 8.42 12.35 14.60
C CYS A 117 7.42 11.54 13.76
N SER A 118 6.24 12.08 13.47
CA SER A 118 5.36 11.45 12.49
C SER A 118 6.03 11.42 11.11
N PHE A 119 5.63 10.47 10.28
CA PHE A 119 6.13 10.30 8.93
C PHE A 119 5.02 9.81 8.01
N THR A 120 5.29 9.83 6.70
CA THR A 120 4.39 9.27 5.69
C THR A 120 5.19 8.40 4.74
N CYS A 121 4.66 7.23 4.40
CA CYS A 121 5.29 6.34 3.44
C CYS A 121 5.23 6.93 2.04
N ILE A 122 6.32 6.82 1.31
CA ILE A 122 6.49 7.30 -0.06
C ILE A 122 6.73 6.12 -1.00
N ASN A 123 6.83 6.39 -2.30
CA ASN A 123 7.16 5.38 -3.31
C ASN A 123 6.19 4.19 -3.36
N GLY A 124 4.94 4.37 -2.93
CA GLY A 124 3.87 3.35 -2.97
C GLY A 124 3.90 2.33 -1.83
N PHE A 125 4.81 2.49 -0.87
CA PHE A 125 4.85 1.70 0.36
C PHE A 125 3.69 2.06 1.28
N ASP A 126 3.25 1.08 2.06
CA ASP A 126 2.16 1.23 3.03
C ASP A 126 2.72 1.23 4.46
N LEU A 127 1.98 1.84 5.39
CA LEU A 127 2.35 1.84 6.80
C LEU A 127 2.12 0.44 7.39
N SER A 128 3.11 -0.09 8.11
CA SER A 128 3.00 -1.37 8.81
C SER A 128 1.88 -1.35 9.86
N ALA A 129 1.37 -2.54 10.21
CA ALA A 129 0.27 -2.67 11.17
C ALA A 129 0.58 -2.07 12.56
N ASP A 130 1.85 -2.06 12.96
CA ASP A 130 2.32 -1.46 14.22
C ASP A 130 2.67 0.05 14.08
N GLY A 131 2.60 0.60 12.87
CA GLY A 131 2.86 2.01 12.59
C GLY A 131 4.33 2.42 12.63
N THR A 132 5.28 1.48 12.66
CA THR A 132 6.71 1.77 12.86
C THR A 132 7.54 1.75 11.58
N ALA A 133 7.03 1.16 10.50
CA ALA A 133 7.77 0.94 9.26
C ALA A 133 6.92 1.22 8.01
N CYS A 134 7.58 1.47 6.89
CA CYS A 134 6.96 1.48 5.57
C CYS A 134 7.29 0.17 4.86
N VAL A 135 6.26 -0.64 4.60
CA VAL A 135 6.38 -2.00 4.09
C VAL A 135 5.72 -2.12 2.71
N CYS A 136 6.24 -3.04 1.90
CA CYS A 136 5.66 -3.39 0.62
C CYS A 136 5.02 -4.78 0.74
N GLU A 137 3.76 -4.81 1.16
CA GLU A 137 3.03 -6.05 1.37
C GLU A 137 2.33 -6.54 0.09
N LEU A 138 2.08 -7.85 0.05
CA LEU A 138 1.34 -8.47 -1.04
C LEU A 138 -0.05 -7.81 -1.20
N PRO A 139 -0.53 -7.63 -2.44
CA PRO A 139 0.00 -8.14 -3.70
C PRO A 139 1.07 -7.24 -4.38
N LYS A 140 1.60 -6.22 -3.69
CA LYS A 140 2.64 -5.34 -4.25
C LYS A 140 4.03 -5.98 -4.13
N ALA A 141 4.95 -5.54 -4.98
CA ALA A 141 6.36 -5.89 -4.89
C ALA A 141 7.23 -4.70 -5.30
N VAL A 142 8.43 -4.60 -4.72
CA VAL A 142 9.38 -3.53 -5.03
C VAL A 142 9.93 -3.72 -6.45
N GLY A 143 9.65 -2.76 -7.32
CA GLY A 143 10.13 -2.71 -8.70
C GLY A 143 11.63 -2.45 -8.80
N VAL A 144 12.18 -2.65 -9.99
CA VAL A 144 13.58 -2.30 -10.32
C VAL A 144 13.90 -0.82 -10.11
N ASN A 145 12.88 0.04 -10.07
CA ASN A 145 12.96 1.46 -9.77
C ASN A 145 12.81 1.80 -8.27
N GLY A 146 12.71 0.79 -7.39
CA GLY A 146 12.50 0.97 -5.95
C GLY A 146 11.08 1.38 -5.56
N LEU A 147 10.13 1.42 -6.50
CA LEU A 147 8.72 1.69 -6.19
C LEU A 147 8.00 0.42 -5.75
N CYS A 148 7.21 0.51 -4.68
CA CYS A 148 6.29 -0.55 -4.29
C CYS A 148 4.98 -0.40 -5.09
N ALA A 149 4.73 -1.33 -6.00
CA ALA A 149 3.54 -1.32 -6.84
C ALA A 149 3.06 -2.75 -7.11
N ILE A 150 1.81 -2.90 -7.55
CA ILE A 150 1.32 -4.18 -8.07
C ILE A 150 2.13 -4.50 -9.32
N GLN A 151 2.97 -5.53 -9.26
CA GLN A 151 3.71 -5.96 -10.42
C GLN A 151 2.83 -6.81 -11.31
N SER A 152 2.39 -6.23 -12.43
CA SER A 152 1.68 -6.90 -13.51
C SER A 152 2.50 -8.06 -14.15
N THR A 153 3.74 -8.27 -13.71
CA THR A 153 4.68 -9.29 -14.19
C THR A 153 4.72 -10.56 -13.35
N MET A 154 3.83 -10.73 -12.38
CA MET A 154 3.49 -12.09 -11.93
C MET A 154 2.80 -12.79 -13.11
N ARG A 155 3.60 -13.31 -14.05
CA ARG A 155 3.18 -14.39 -14.95
C ARG A 155 2.89 -15.58 -14.05
N LYS A 156 1.63 -15.65 -13.63
CA LYS A 156 0.82 -16.75 -13.14
C LYS A 156 1.10 -18.06 -13.89
N ARG A 157 2.27 -18.68 -13.70
CA ARG A 157 2.59 -19.97 -14.34
C ARG A 157 2.80 -21.13 -13.38
N SER A 158 2.60 -20.91 -12.09
CA SER A 158 2.72 -21.97 -11.09
C SER A 158 2.20 -21.50 -9.73
N LEU A 159 0.97 -20.99 -9.68
CA LEU A 159 0.28 -20.91 -8.39
C LEU A 159 -0.63 -22.12 -8.37
N SER A 160 -0.37 -23.06 -7.47
CA SER A 160 -1.36 -24.07 -7.09
C SER A 160 -2.58 -23.38 -6.46
N VAL A 161 -3.70 -24.08 -6.29
CA VAL A 161 -4.88 -23.51 -5.60
C VAL A 161 -4.53 -22.97 -4.20
N ALA A 162 -3.54 -23.55 -3.52
CA ALA A 162 -3.01 -23.07 -2.24
C ALA A 162 -2.28 -21.72 -2.34
N GLU A 163 -1.82 -21.34 -3.52
CA GLU A 163 -1.07 -20.11 -3.80
C GLU A 163 -1.91 -19.08 -4.58
N SER A 164 -3.18 -19.39 -4.87
CA SER A 164 -4.13 -18.46 -5.49
C SER A 164 -4.39 -17.19 -4.66
N GLY A 165 -4.03 -17.23 -3.37
CA GLY A 165 -4.30 -16.15 -2.41
C GLY A 165 -5.75 -16.11 -1.93
N CYS A 166 -6.63 -16.97 -2.45
CA CYS A 166 -8.02 -17.04 -2.03
C CYS A 166 -8.13 -17.63 -0.63
N ARG A 167 -9.08 -17.12 0.16
CA ARG A 167 -9.33 -17.61 1.52
C ARG A 167 -9.91 -19.02 1.47
N ASN A 168 -9.88 -19.73 2.61
CA ASN A 168 -10.30 -21.16 2.70
C ASN A 168 -11.71 -21.49 2.17
N VAL A 169 -12.59 -20.49 2.04
CA VAL A 169 -13.98 -20.65 1.55
C VAL A 169 -14.17 -20.09 0.13
N GLU A 170 -13.14 -19.47 -0.44
CA GLU A 170 -13.16 -18.86 -1.76
C GLU A 170 -12.51 -19.79 -2.80
N MET A 171 -12.95 -19.67 -4.04
CA MET A 171 -12.40 -20.37 -5.20
C MET A 171 -11.88 -19.36 -6.21
N ALA A 172 -10.75 -19.66 -6.84
CA ALA A 172 -10.26 -18.89 -7.97
C ALA A 172 -11.13 -19.16 -9.21
N CYS A 173 -11.93 -18.18 -9.61
CA CYS A 173 -12.81 -18.26 -10.78
C CYS A 173 -12.28 -17.38 -11.91
N GLY A 174 -12.38 -17.86 -13.15
CA GLY A 174 -11.97 -17.09 -14.33
C GLY A 174 -12.86 -15.87 -14.54
N VAL A 175 -12.29 -14.80 -15.11
CA VAL A 175 -13.05 -13.61 -15.48
C VAL A 175 -13.42 -13.67 -16.97
N PRO A 176 -14.70 -13.56 -17.36
CA PRO A 176 -15.11 -13.64 -18.76
C PRO A 176 -14.40 -12.61 -19.63
N GLY A 177 -13.92 -13.05 -20.80
CA GLY A 177 -13.14 -12.23 -21.73
C GLY A 177 -11.67 -12.02 -21.33
N GLN A 178 -11.23 -12.55 -20.19
CA GLN A 178 -9.85 -12.40 -19.69
C GLN A 178 -9.26 -13.77 -19.32
N PRO A 179 -8.67 -14.51 -20.28
CA PRO A 179 -8.29 -15.91 -20.09
C PRO A 179 -7.24 -16.14 -19.00
N ASP A 180 -6.41 -15.13 -18.70
CA ASP A 180 -5.33 -15.21 -17.71
C ASP A 180 -5.70 -14.57 -16.37
N VAL A 181 -6.91 -14.00 -16.24
CA VAL A 181 -7.36 -13.29 -15.04
C VAL A 181 -8.33 -14.15 -14.25
N TRP A 182 -8.24 -14.04 -12.94
CA TRP A 182 -9.10 -14.73 -12.00
C TRP A 182 -9.43 -13.82 -10.83
N GLU A 183 -10.51 -14.15 -10.16
CA GLU A 183 -10.92 -13.52 -8.91
C GLU A 183 -11.26 -14.59 -7.87
N CYS A 184 -11.18 -14.23 -6.59
CA CYS A 184 -11.56 -15.12 -5.51
C CYS A 184 -13.05 -14.96 -5.21
N VAL A 185 -13.82 -16.01 -5.48
CA VAL A 185 -15.28 -16.03 -5.32
C VAL A 185 -15.67 -17.00 -4.21
N ASP A 186 -16.46 -16.54 -3.25
CA ASP A 186 -17.12 -17.42 -2.27
C ASP A 186 -18.30 -18.14 -2.94
N THR A 187 -18.03 -19.29 -3.57
CA THR A 187 -19.03 -20.10 -4.28
C THR A 187 -20.06 -20.77 -3.35
N THR A 188 -19.98 -20.52 -2.03
CA THR A 188 -21.00 -20.97 -1.08
C THR A 188 -22.12 -19.93 -0.89
N ARG A 189 -21.91 -18.69 -1.37
CA ARG A 189 -22.81 -17.54 -1.16
C ARG A 189 -22.99 -16.64 -2.39
N ALA A 190 -22.06 -16.66 -3.34
CA ALA A 190 -22.17 -15.89 -4.57
C ALA A 190 -23.35 -16.40 -5.41
N LEU A 191 -24.25 -15.49 -5.81
CA LEU A 191 -25.43 -15.81 -6.60
C LEU A 191 -25.08 -16.22 -8.03
N ASP A 192 -24.08 -15.55 -8.60
CA ASP A 192 -23.59 -15.66 -9.98
C ASP A 192 -22.49 -16.72 -10.14
N SER A 193 -22.21 -17.51 -9.11
CA SER A 193 -21.20 -18.59 -9.13
C SER A 193 -21.50 -19.56 -7.99
N CYS A 194 -22.77 -19.94 -7.86
CA CYS A 194 -23.20 -20.81 -6.78
C CYS A 194 -22.74 -22.24 -7.04
N GLY A 195 -22.04 -22.82 -6.06
CA GLY A 195 -21.55 -24.20 -6.12
C GLY A 195 -20.30 -24.44 -6.98
N GLY A 196 -19.81 -23.43 -7.69
CA GLY A 196 -18.64 -23.53 -8.53
C GLY A 196 -18.35 -22.23 -9.28
N CYS A 197 -17.31 -22.21 -10.12
CA CYS A 197 -17.04 -21.05 -10.96
C CYS A 197 -17.87 -21.11 -12.24
N MET A 198 -18.52 -20.01 -12.64
CA MET A 198 -19.17 -19.93 -13.96
C MET A 198 -18.16 -20.08 -15.10
N PHE A 199 -16.98 -19.49 -14.94
CA PHE A 199 -15.87 -19.61 -15.89
C PHE A 199 -14.71 -20.32 -15.22
N SER A 200 -14.24 -21.40 -15.87
CA SER A 200 -13.08 -22.12 -15.38
C SER A 200 -11.88 -21.19 -15.28
N PRO A 201 -11.09 -21.27 -14.19
CA PRO A 201 -9.80 -20.61 -14.17
C PRO A 201 -8.89 -21.23 -15.25
N PRO A 202 -7.72 -20.61 -15.55
CA PRO A 202 -6.73 -21.23 -16.43
C PRO A 202 -6.48 -22.70 -16.10
N ALA A 203 -6.19 -23.50 -17.12
CA ALA A 203 -6.07 -24.96 -17.03
C ALA A 203 -5.09 -25.41 -15.93
N GLU A 204 -4.10 -24.58 -15.61
CA GLU A 204 -3.10 -24.81 -14.57
C GLU A 204 -3.66 -24.75 -13.14
N LEU A 205 -4.84 -24.16 -12.94
CA LEU A 205 -5.54 -24.03 -11.65
C LEU A 205 -6.68 -25.06 -11.46
N ILE A 206 -6.97 -25.86 -12.49
CA ILE A 206 -8.03 -26.86 -12.45
C ILE A 206 -7.57 -28.03 -11.57
N LEU A 207 -8.20 -28.19 -10.40
CA LEU A 207 -8.03 -29.39 -9.60
C LEU A 207 -8.85 -30.53 -10.22
N PRO A 208 -8.28 -31.75 -10.36
CA PRO A 208 -8.92 -32.89 -11.03
C PRO A 208 -10.19 -33.42 -10.36
N SER A 209 -10.66 -32.81 -9.27
CA SER A 209 -11.84 -33.23 -8.50
C SER A 209 -12.90 -32.12 -8.34
N LYS A 210 -12.74 -30.97 -9.01
CA LYS A 210 -13.56 -29.77 -8.78
C LYS A 210 -14.21 -29.18 -10.04
N ASP A 211 -14.45 -30.01 -11.06
CA ASP A 211 -15.17 -29.65 -12.28
C ASP A 211 -16.69 -29.51 -12.06
N ARG A 212 -17.10 -28.75 -11.05
CA ARG A 212 -18.48 -28.26 -10.99
C ARG A 212 -18.49 -26.83 -11.49
N TYR A 213 -19.12 -26.64 -12.64
CA TYR A 213 -19.49 -25.31 -13.10
C TYR A 213 -20.46 -24.72 -12.08
N GLY A 214 -20.23 -23.46 -11.72
CA GLY A 214 -21.18 -22.69 -10.94
C GLY A 214 -22.45 -22.43 -11.74
N GLU A 215 -23.54 -22.20 -11.02
CA GLU A 215 -24.80 -21.76 -11.58
C GLU A 215 -25.07 -20.32 -11.15
N ASP A 216 -25.64 -19.53 -12.07
CA ASP A 216 -26.19 -18.22 -11.74
C ASP A 216 -27.63 -18.38 -11.25
N CYS A 217 -27.81 -18.31 -9.94
CA CYS A 217 -29.12 -18.43 -9.31
C CYS A 217 -30.12 -17.36 -9.78
N THR A 218 -29.64 -16.24 -10.35
CA THR A 218 -30.51 -15.17 -10.85
C THR A 218 -31.12 -15.49 -12.21
N GLU A 219 -30.59 -16.50 -12.92
CA GLU A 219 -31.15 -16.98 -14.19
C GLU A 219 -32.31 -17.97 -13.99
N ILE A 220 -32.63 -18.37 -12.75
CA ILE A 220 -33.77 -19.25 -12.46
C ILE A 220 -35.06 -18.59 -12.96
N PRO A 221 -35.82 -19.23 -13.87
CA PRO A 221 -37.00 -18.63 -14.46
C PRO A 221 -38.05 -18.24 -13.41
N ASN A 222 -38.62 -17.04 -13.57
CA ASN A 222 -39.68 -16.49 -12.72
C ASN A 222 -39.30 -16.29 -11.24
N VAL A 223 -38.01 -16.37 -10.91
CA VAL A 223 -37.54 -16.16 -9.55
C VAL A 223 -37.64 -14.69 -9.16
N MET A 224 -38.17 -14.41 -7.97
CA MET A 224 -38.22 -13.06 -7.40
C MET A 224 -37.15 -12.88 -6.32
N SER A 225 -36.87 -13.95 -5.57
CA SER A 225 -35.95 -13.94 -4.44
C SER A 225 -35.27 -15.30 -4.34
N VAL A 226 -33.95 -15.29 -4.41
CA VAL A 226 -33.10 -16.48 -4.39
C VAL A 226 -31.84 -16.19 -3.58
N GLU A 227 -31.30 -17.22 -2.94
CA GLU A 227 -30.02 -17.16 -2.26
C GLU A 227 -29.14 -18.34 -2.67
N CYS A 228 -27.83 -18.14 -2.73
CA CYS A 228 -26.89 -19.25 -2.76
C CYS A 228 -26.59 -19.64 -1.30
N ARG A 229 -26.93 -20.87 -0.93
CA ARG A 229 -26.74 -21.38 0.43
C ARG A 229 -26.13 -22.77 0.38
N ASN A 230 -24.95 -22.91 1.00
CA ASN A 230 -24.20 -24.17 1.04
C ASN A 230 -23.96 -24.75 -0.37
N SER A 231 -23.55 -23.89 -1.32
CA SER A 231 -23.26 -24.29 -2.71
C SER A 231 -24.49 -24.76 -3.52
N ALA A 232 -25.70 -24.33 -3.14
CA ALA A 232 -26.92 -24.59 -3.89
C ALA A 232 -27.82 -23.34 -3.96
N CYS A 233 -28.48 -23.14 -5.09
CA CYS A 233 -29.49 -22.09 -5.24
C CYS A 233 -30.77 -22.48 -4.52
N ILE A 234 -31.26 -21.61 -3.62
CA ILE A 234 -32.49 -21.80 -2.85
C ILE A 234 -33.46 -20.67 -3.17
N VAL A 235 -34.56 -21.02 -3.82
CA VAL A 235 -35.64 -20.10 -4.15
C VAL A 235 -36.50 -19.87 -2.90
N SER A 236 -36.69 -18.59 -2.57
CA SER A 236 -37.52 -18.15 -1.44
C SER A 236 -38.83 -17.50 -1.89
N ARG A 237 -38.85 -16.84 -3.06
CA ARG A 237 -40.06 -16.25 -3.64
C ARG A 237 -40.02 -16.28 -5.16
N CYS A 238 -41.20 -16.44 -5.76
CA CYS A 238 -41.43 -16.41 -7.20
C CYS A 238 -42.31 -15.23 -7.59
N HIS A 239 -42.20 -14.80 -8.84
CA HIS A 239 -43.17 -13.88 -9.45
C HIS A 239 -44.51 -14.60 -9.66
N GLU A 240 -45.63 -13.89 -9.47
CA GLU A 240 -46.96 -14.44 -9.78
C GLU A 240 -47.08 -14.74 -11.29
N PRO A 241 -47.77 -15.82 -11.70
CA PRO A 241 -48.56 -16.78 -10.90
C PRO A 241 -47.77 -18.00 -10.39
N TYR A 242 -46.43 -17.96 -10.38
CA TYR A 242 -45.60 -19.10 -10.03
C TYR A 242 -45.45 -19.26 -8.51
N HIS A 243 -45.23 -20.49 -8.06
CA HIS A 243 -44.93 -20.84 -6.68
C HIS A 243 -43.60 -21.58 -6.55
N VAL A 244 -43.00 -21.50 -5.37
CA VAL A 244 -41.75 -22.22 -5.06
C VAL A 244 -42.02 -23.72 -5.07
N SER A 245 -41.18 -24.49 -5.75
CA SER A 245 -41.22 -25.96 -5.74
C SER A 245 -40.93 -26.54 -4.35
N GLU A 246 -41.33 -27.79 -4.10
CA GLU A 246 -41.14 -28.45 -2.80
C GLU A 246 -39.67 -28.57 -2.39
N ASP A 247 -38.79 -28.77 -3.37
CA ASP A 247 -37.33 -28.83 -3.19
C ASP A 247 -36.67 -27.44 -3.09
N HIS A 248 -37.43 -26.36 -3.25
CA HIS A 248 -36.96 -24.98 -3.29
C HIS A 248 -35.95 -24.67 -4.40
N LEU A 249 -35.90 -25.47 -5.47
CA LEU A 249 -34.94 -25.28 -6.56
C LEU A 249 -35.51 -24.48 -7.74
N ALA A 250 -36.83 -24.33 -7.84
CA ALA A 250 -37.46 -23.70 -9.00
C ALA A 250 -38.76 -22.94 -8.65
N CYS A 251 -39.21 -22.14 -9.61
CA CYS A 251 -40.54 -21.56 -9.64
C CYS A 251 -41.40 -22.32 -10.65
N VAL A 252 -42.47 -22.96 -10.18
CA VAL A 252 -43.35 -23.81 -11.00
C VAL A 252 -44.75 -23.22 -11.10
N ASP A 253 -45.42 -23.48 -12.23
CA ASP A 253 -46.80 -23.04 -12.44
C ASP A 253 -47.76 -23.85 -11.56
N ALA A 254 -48.65 -23.16 -10.83
CA ALA A 254 -49.66 -23.77 -9.96
C ALA A 254 -50.52 -24.83 -10.70
N ASN A 255 -50.78 -24.61 -11.98
CA ASN A 255 -51.65 -25.46 -12.80
C ASN A 255 -50.94 -26.71 -13.33
N PHE A 256 -49.61 -26.79 -13.24
CA PHE A 256 -48.84 -27.94 -13.73
C PHE A 256 -48.82 -29.10 -12.72
N VAL A 257 -48.89 -28.81 -11.41
CA VAL A 257 -48.85 -29.85 -10.36
C VAL A 257 -50.16 -30.64 -10.26
N ALA A 258 -51.30 -30.05 -10.64
CA ALA A 258 -52.61 -30.70 -10.56
C ALA A 258 -52.80 -31.87 -11.55
N ASN A 259 -52.04 -31.91 -12.65
CA ASN A 259 -52.24 -32.87 -13.75
C ASN A 259 -51.27 -34.08 -13.74
N HIS A 260 -50.51 -34.30 -12.66
CA HIS A 260 -49.58 -35.44 -12.55
C HIS A 260 -49.97 -36.45 -11.45
N TYR A 261 -51.16 -36.28 -10.86
CA TYR A 261 -51.73 -37.17 -9.84
C TYR A 261 -53.15 -37.69 -10.19
N GLU A 262 -53.58 -37.57 -11.44
CA GLU A 262 -54.74 -38.29 -12.01
C GLU A 262 -54.27 -39.32 -13.05
#